data_AF-A0A534BEM4-F1
#
_entry.id   AF-A0A534BEM4-F1
#
_cell.length_a   1.000
_cell.length_b   1.000
_cell.length_c   1.000
_cell.angle_alpha   90.00
_cell.angle_beta   90.00
_cell.angle_gamma   90.00
#
_symmetry.space_group_name_H-M   'P 1'
#
loop_
_entity.id
_entity.type
_entity.pdbx_description
1 polymer ?
#
loop_
_entity_poly.entity_id
_entity_poly.type
_entity_poly.pdbx_seq_one_letter_code
_entity_poly.pdbx_strand_id
1 'polypeptide(L)'
;MAAQHQINFTRDNEWEADRVGIGFLAGAGFDPNGMGEMFETMSRHEGLAASYIPAMLIDHPVTSDRVAEARARAAQFPPRKAKDSQSYELIRERVRVLTATGDVDLAAQYAQRISRGHATVGERYGQALALMSGNRADEAVRILAPLVQQHEGLTLLHVALAQAQAKAGHTSEALATFRHAQELFPRNVPVTVRYAETLMAAGRPADAHDMLLDLFNNVPPTPDQIRLTALAASAAGDAGDAYFYMGEYQIAGGDLALAAQQLQLALASPNISSIQRQRYQARLDEVREYLASTRKRRVTAEGGEPQGQHPSGRRGGGR
;
A
#
# COMPACT_ATOMS: atom_id res chain seq x y z
N MET A 1 -38.94 13.72 -2.50
CA MET A 1 -39.04 12.56 -3.42
C MET A 1 -37.66 12.05 -3.84
N ALA A 2 -36.79 12.84 -4.48
CA ALA A 2 -35.45 12.38 -4.92
C ALA A 2 -34.52 11.92 -3.78
N ALA A 3 -34.45 12.65 -2.66
CA ALA A 3 -33.64 12.26 -1.50
C ALA A 3 -34.10 10.94 -0.85
N GLN A 4 -35.41 10.68 -0.80
CA GLN A 4 -35.96 9.43 -0.24
C GLN A 4 -35.68 8.23 -1.15
N HIS A 5 -35.76 8.41 -2.48
CA HIS A 5 -35.35 7.38 -3.44
C HIS A 5 -33.86 7.08 -3.31
N GLN A 6 -33.01 8.10 -3.20
CA GLN A 6 -31.56 7.93 -3.04
C GLN A 6 -31.22 7.16 -1.75
N ILE A 7 -31.88 7.47 -0.62
CA ILE A 7 -31.72 6.72 0.65
C ILE A 7 -32.22 5.26 0.52
N ASN A 8 -33.33 5.02 -0.19
CA ASN A 8 -33.85 3.67 -0.38
C ASN A 8 -32.95 2.83 -1.31
N PHE A 9 -32.41 3.40 -2.39
CA PHE A 9 -31.43 2.73 -3.24
C PHE A 9 -30.17 2.37 -2.47
N THR A 10 -29.66 3.27 -1.61
CA THR A 10 -28.52 2.94 -0.74
C THR A 10 -28.85 1.79 0.20
N ARG A 11 -30.06 1.72 0.77
CA ARG A 11 -30.48 0.59 1.60
C ARG A 11 -30.54 -0.72 0.81
N ASP A 12 -31.24 -0.78 -0.31
CA ASP A 12 -31.32 -2.03 -1.08
C ASP A 12 -29.93 -2.53 -1.50
N ASN A 13 -29.02 -1.61 -1.84
CA ASN A 13 -27.62 -1.91 -2.13
C ASN A 13 -26.88 -2.50 -0.90
N GLU A 14 -27.07 -1.95 0.30
CA GLU A 14 -26.47 -2.52 1.53
C GLU A 14 -26.94 -3.95 1.77
N TRP A 15 -28.23 -4.21 1.57
CA TRP A 15 -28.80 -5.53 1.80
C TRP A 15 -28.28 -6.54 0.78
N GLU A 16 -28.17 -6.15 -0.49
CA GLU A 16 -27.56 -7.00 -1.52
C GLU A 16 -26.07 -7.25 -1.25
N ALA A 17 -25.33 -6.20 -0.85
CA ALA A 17 -23.92 -6.31 -0.51
C ALA A 17 -23.68 -7.25 0.68
N ASP A 18 -24.45 -7.13 1.77
CA ASP A 18 -24.34 -8.01 2.93
C ASP A 18 -24.65 -9.47 2.58
N ARG A 19 -25.68 -9.68 1.76
CA ARG A 19 -26.11 -11.00 1.29
C ARG A 19 -25.03 -11.72 0.48
N VAL A 20 -24.50 -11.02 -0.51
CA VAL A 20 -23.44 -11.53 -1.39
C VAL A 20 -22.14 -11.69 -0.58
N GLY A 21 -21.84 -10.73 0.29
CA GLY A 21 -20.64 -10.72 1.13
C GLY A 21 -20.53 -11.90 2.09
N ILE A 22 -21.61 -12.29 2.77
CA ILE A 22 -21.62 -13.49 3.63
C ILE A 22 -21.33 -14.76 2.81
N GLY A 23 -21.89 -14.86 1.61
CA GLY A 23 -21.60 -15.96 0.69
C GLY A 23 -20.12 -16.04 0.33
N PHE A 24 -19.48 -14.90 0.04
CA PHE A 24 -18.04 -14.84 -0.21
C PHE A 24 -17.20 -15.18 1.03
N LEU A 25 -17.57 -14.70 2.22
CA LEU A 25 -16.88 -15.04 3.47
C LEU A 25 -16.88 -16.55 3.71
N ALA A 26 -18.05 -17.18 3.59
CA ALA A 26 -18.20 -18.62 3.74
C ALA A 26 -17.41 -19.37 2.67
N GLY A 27 -17.51 -18.96 1.41
CA GLY A 27 -16.80 -19.58 0.27
C GLY A 27 -15.28 -19.48 0.36
N ALA A 28 -14.76 -18.40 0.95
CA ALA A 28 -13.34 -18.21 1.22
C ALA A 28 -12.85 -18.92 2.50
N GLY A 29 -13.75 -19.56 3.26
CA GLY A 29 -13.42 -20.34 4.45
C GLY A 29 -13.28 -19.51 5.75
N PHE A 30 -13.78 -18.27 5.75
CA PHE A 30 -13.94 -17.46 6.98
C PHE A 30 -15.20 -17.87 7.76
N ASP A 31 -15.31 -17.40 9.01
CA ASP A 31 -16.52 -17.59 9.82
C ASP A 31 -17.63 -16.64 9.33
N PRO A 32 -18.77 -17.15 8.83
CA PRO A 32 -19.89 -16.31 8.38
C PRO A 32 -20.48 -15.44 9.49
N ASN A 33 -20.34 -15.83 10.77
CA ASN A 33 -20.81 -15.03 11.90
C ASN A 33 -19.99 -13.75 12.08
N GLY A 34 -18.75 -13.71 11.58
CA GLY A 34 -17.85 -12.58 11.75
C GLY A 34 -18.40 -11.26 11.19
N MET A 35 -19.24 -11.30 10.15
CA MET A 35 -19.90 -10.09 9.64
C MET A 35 -20.88 -9.51 10.67
N GLY A 36 -21.71 -10.35 11.29
CA GLY A 36 -22.66 -9.90 12.31
C GLY A 36 -21.97 -9.37 13.57
N GLU A 37 -20.88 -10.03 13.99
CA GLU A 37 -20.05 -9.58 15.11
C GLU A 37 -19.34 -8.25 14.83
N MET A 38 -18.84 -8.06 13.62
CA MET A 38 -18.25 -6.81 13.15
C MET A 38 -19.28 -5.67 13.19
N PHE A 39 -20.48 -5.89 12.65
CA PHE A 39 -21.59 -4.92 12.69
C PHE A 39 -22.00 -4.56 14.12
N GLU A 40 -22.13 -5.54 15.00
CA GLU A 40 -22.43 -5.29 16.42
C GLU A 40 -21.31 -4.49 17.12
N THR A 41 -20.05 -4.75 16.76
CA THR A 41 -18.91 -3.98 17.26
C THR A 41 -18.98 -2.53 16.78
N MET A 42 -19.27 -2.30 15.49
CA MET A 42 -19.45 -0.94 14.95
C MET A 42 -20.62 -0.19 15.59
N SER A 43 -21.78 -0.84 15.73
CA SER A 43 -22.97 -0.25 16.34
C SER A 43 -22.73 0.17 17.79
N ARG A 44 -21.96 -0.63 18.55
CA ARG A 44 -21.53 -0.24 19.91
C ARG A 44 -20.62 0.99 19.92
N HIS A 45 -19.72 1.11 18.95
CA HIS A 45 -18.82 2.27 18.85
C HIS A 45 -19.56 3.55 18.43
N GLU A 46 -20.57 3.46 17.56
CA GLU A 46 -21.44 4.58 17.19
C GLU A 46 -22.18 5.15 18.41
N GLY A 47 -22.72 4.27 19.27
CA GLY A 47 -23.46 4.70 20.47
C GLY A 47 -22.58 5.27 21.61
N LEU A 48 -21.29 4.92 21.66
CA LEU A 48 -20.37 5.34 22.72
C LEU A 48 -19.53 6.58 22.36
N ALA A 49 -19.33 6.84 21.06
CA ALA A 49 -18.48 7.93 20.56
C ALA A 49 -19.30 9.00 19.84
N ALA A 50 -20.02 9.84 20.59
CA ALA A 50 -20.74 10.99 20.03
C ALA A 50 -19.84 11.99 19.25
N SER A 51 -18.51 11.86 19.35
CA SER A 51 -17.54 12.77 18.73
C SER A 51 -16.81 12.21 17.51
N TYR A 52 -16.95 10.91 17.17
CA TYR A 52 -16.32 10.34 15.97
C TYR A 52 -17.10 9.13 15.45
N ILE A 53 -17.87 9.36 14.39
CA ILE A 53 -18.49 8.30 13.59
C ILE A 53 -17.51 7.96 12.45
N PRO A 54 -17.04 6.70 12.33
CA PRO A 54 -16.24 6.28 11.20
C PRO A 54 -16.91 6.67 9.86
N ALA A 55 -16.15 7.22 8.91
CA ALA A 55 -16.70 7.68 7.63
C ALA A 55 -17.49 6.59 6.89
N MET A 56 -17.06 5.32 7.03
CA MET A 56 -17.80 4.18 6.49
C MET A 56 -19.26 4.11 6.98
N LEU A 57 -19.54 4.44 8.25
CA LEU A 57 -20.89 4.38 8.81
C LEU A 57 -21.78 5.55 8.39
N ILE A 58 -21.20 6.60 7.80
CA ILE A 58 -21.95 7.74 7.26
C ILE A 58 -22.65 7.32 5.95
N ASP A 59 -21.92 6.66 5.05
CA ASP A 59 -22.45 6.20 3.77
C ASP A 59 -23.08 4.80 3.88
N HIS A 60 -22.62 3.96 4.81
CA HIS A 60 -23.06 2.58 5.04
C HIS A 60 -23.51 2.37 6.50
N PRO A 61 -24.67 2.91 6.91
CA PRO A 61 -25.13 2.82 8.30
C PRO A 61 -25.45 1.37 8.70
N VAL A 62 -24.98 0.97 9.87
CA VAL A 62 -25.23 -0.37 10.43
C VAL A 62 -26.46 -0.31 11.34
N THR A 63 -27.52 -1.01 10.96
CA THR A 63 -28.77 -1.06 11.74
C THR A 63 -28.93 -2.40 12.46
N SER A 64 -29.79 -2.45 13.47
CA SER A 64 -30.17 -3.71 14.14
C SER A 64 -30.72 -4.76 13.16
N ASP A 65 -31.46 -4.31 12.15
CA ASP A 65 -32.05 -5.20 11.14
C ASP A 65 -30.97 -5.84 10.27
N ARG A 66 -29.92 -5.09 9.91
CA ARG A 66 -28.76 -5.64 9.19
C ARG A 66 -27.99 -6.66 10.04
N VAL A 67 -27.82 -6.39 11.33
CA VAL A 67 -27.20 -7.36 12.27
C VAL A 67 -28.03 -8.65 12.34
N ALA A 68 -29.36 -8.53 12.47
CA ALA A 68 -30.25 -9.68 12.54
C ALA A 68 -30.26 -10.50 11.23
N GLU A 69 -30.34 -9.83 10.08
CA GLU A 69 -30.28 -10.47 8.76
C GLU A 69 -28.93 -11.16 8.55
N ALA A 70 -27.82 -10.51 8.90
CA ALA A 70 -26.48 -11.09 8.80
C ALA A 70 -26.35 -12.38 9.63
N ARG A 71 -26.85 -12.37 10.88
CA ARG A 71 -26.88 -13.56 11.75
C ARG A 71 -27.78 -14.66 11.19
N ALA A 72 -28.97 -14.31 10.71
CA ALA A 72 -29.91 -15.26 10.13
C ALA A 72 -29.34 -15.95 8.88
N ARG A 73 -28.55 -15.23 8.08
CA ARG A 73 -27.85 -15.76 6.91
C ARG A 73 -26.65 -16.60 7.30
N ALA A 74 -25.84 -16.14 8.24
CA ALA A 74 -24.70 -16.90 8.76
C ALA A 74 -25.14 -18.29 9.26
N ALA A 75 -26.32 -18.38 9.89
CA ALA A 75 -26.91 -19.65 10.36
C ALA A 75 -27.28 -20.64 9.24
N GLN A 76 -27.35 -20.20 7.98
CA GLN A 76 -27.59 -21.08 6.82
C GLN A 76 -26.30 -21.79 6.37
N PHE A 77 -25.14 -21.34 6.85
CA PHE A 77 -23.85 -21.96 6.56
C PHE A 77 -23.43 -22.90 7.71
N PRO A 78 -22.63 -23.94 7.43
CA PRO A 78 -22.07 -24.78 8.48
C PRO A 78 -21.25 -23.95 9.48
N PRO A 79 -21.38 -24.21 10.79
CA PRO A 79 -20.62 -23.47 11.79
C PRO A 79 -19.12 -23.71 11.60
N ARG A 80 -18.35 -22.63 11.50
CA ARG A 80 -16.91 -22.70 11.25
C ARG A 80 -16.17 -21.75 12.18
N LYS A 81 -15.41 -22.31 13.14
CA LYS A 81 -14.45 -21.51 13.91
C LYS A 81 -13.19 -21.33 13.08
N ALA A 82 -13.14 -20.27 12.27
CA ALA A 82 -11.93 -19.91 11.56
C ALA A 82 -10.86 -19.45 12.58
N LYS A 83 -9.66 -20.03 12.49
CA LYS A 83 -8.50 -19.53 13.23
C LYS A 83 -7.83 -18.46 12.38
N ASP A 84 -7.61 -17.29 12.96
CA ASP A 84 -6.87 -16.23 12.29
C ASP A 84 -5.47 -16.70 11.87
N SER A 85 -5.02 -16.24 10.72
CA SER A 85 -3.64 -16.48 10.29
C SER A 85 -2.66 -15.71 11.17
N GLN A 86 -1.46 -16.25 11.39
CA GLN A 86 -0.42 -15.53 12.11
C GLN A 86 -0.08 -14.20 11.43
N SER A 87 -0.09 -14.15 10.10
CA SER A 87 0.10 -12.93 9.32
C SER A 87 -0.95 -11.87 9.65
N TYR A 88 -2.22 -12.25 9.85
CA TYR A 88 -3.26 -11.33 10.28
C TYR A 88 -2.94 -10.75 11.66
N GLU A 89 -2.53 -11.57 12.63
CA GLU A 89 -2.12 -11.10 13.96
C GLU A 89 -0.98 -10.08 13.87
N LEU A 90 0.06 -10.38 13.07
CA LEU A 90 1.20 -9.48 12.86
C LEU A 90 0.77 -8.15 12.23
N ILE A 91 -0.05 -8.20 11.17
CA ILE A 91 -0.53 -6.99 10.49
C ILE A 91 -1.40 -6.15 11.41
N ARG A 92 -2.30 -6.77 12.19
CA ARG A 92 -3.16 -6.08 13.16
C ARG A 92 -2.32 -5.30 14.18
N GLU A 93 -1.32 -5.93 14.78
CA GLU A 93 -0.46 -5.23 15.74
C GLU A 93 0.47 -4.21 15.08
N ARG A 94 0.92 -4.45 13.83
CA ARG A 94 1.65 -3.45 13.04
C ARG A 94 0.83 -2.19 12.84
N VAL A 95 -0.43 -2.33 12.42
CA VAL A 95 -1.35 -1.19 12.23
C VAL A 95 -1.56 -0.48 13.55
N ARG A 96 -1.80 -1.20 14.66
CA ARG A 96 -1.93 -0.60 15.99
C ARG A 96 -0.73 0.28 16.35
N VAL A 97 0.49 -0.19 16.10
CA VAL A 97 1.71 0.59 16.38
C VAL A 97 1.85 1.79 15.45
N LEU A 98 1.56 1.63 14.16
CA LEU A 98 1.68 2.71 13.16
C LEU A 98 0.64 3.82 13.36
N THR A 99 -0.56 3.49 13.84
CA THR A 99 -1.65 4.45 14.04
C THR A 99 -1.77 4.93 15.48
N ALA A 100 -0.87 4.51 16.37
CA ALA A 100 -0.88 4.98 17.75
C ALA A 100 -0.59 6.50 17.77
N THR A 101 -1.48 7.26 18.40
CA THR A 101 -1.37 8.71 18.54
C THR A 101 -1.05 9.08 20.00
N GLY A 102 -0.23 10.11 20.19
CA GLY A 102 0.11 10.68 21.51
C GLY A 102 1.36 10.10 22.19
N ASP A 103 1.68 10.63 23.37
CA ASP A 103 2.87 10.29 24.19
C ASP A 103 2.74 8.95 24.95
N VAL A 104 1.91 8.04 24.44
CA VAL A 104 1.63 6.77 25.11
C VAL A 104 2.82 5.82 24.94
N ASP A 105 3.40 5.35 26.04
CA ASP A 105 4.37 4.25 26.01
C ASP A 105 3.66 2.93 25.66
N LEU A 106 3.53 2.70 24.35
CA LEU A 106 2.89 1.52 23.81
C LEU A 106 3.66 0.23 24.16
N ALA A 107 4.98 0.32 24.32
CA ALA A 107 5.81 -0.83 24.71
C ALA A 107 5.47 -1.29 26.14
N ALA A 108 5.27 -0.36 27.06
CA ALA A 108 4.81 -0.66 28.41
C ALA A 108 3.40 -1.28 28.43
N GLN A 109 2.48 -0.81 27.57
CA GLN A 109 1.15 -1.42 27.46
C GLN A 109 1.19 -2.87 26.98
N TYR A 110 2.00 -3.16 25.95
CA TYR A 110 2.21 -4.53 25.51
C TYR A 110 2.81 -5.39 26.62
N ALA A 111 3.82 -4.90 27.34
CA ALA A 111 4.41 -5.62 28.46
C ALA A 111 3.37 -5.98 29.53
N GLN A 112 2.47 -5.05 29.87
CA GLN A 112 1.39 -5.27 30.83
C GLN A 112 0.35 -6.29 30.32
N ARG A 113 0.01 -6.26 29.03
CA ARG A 113 -0.91 -7.24 28.43
C ARG A 113 -0.30 -8.65 28.45
N ILE A 114 0.98 -8.74 28.09
CA ILE A 114 1.74 -9.99 28.07
C ILE A 114 1.86 -10.58 29.47
N SER A 115 2.12 -9.77 30.50
CA SER A 115 2.19 -10.23 31.89
C SER A 115 0.86 -10.77 32.43
N ARG A 116 -0.26 -10.37 31.82
CA ARG A 116 -1.62 -10.85 32.18
C ARG A 116 -2.02 -12.13 31.45
N GLY A 117 -1.11 -12.75 30.68
CA GLY A 117 -1.33 -14.02 29.99
C GLY A 117 -1.68 -13.92 28.51
N HIS A 118 -1.64 -12.72 27.91
CA HIS A 118 -1.87 -12.51 26.48
C HIS A 118 -0.54 -12.32 25.76
N ALA A 119 0.11 -13.42 25.36
CA ALA A 119 1.40 -13.40 24.68
C ALA A 119 1.33 -14.06 23.31
N THR A 120 0.40 -13.62 22.45
CA THR A 120 0.36 -14.11 21.07
C THR A 120 1.62 -13.70 20.30
N VAL A 121 1.86 -14.35 19.15
CA VAL A 121 2.96 -13.98 18.26
C VAL A 121 2.78 -12.53 17.78
N GLY A 122 1.55 -12.14 17.46
CA GLY A 122 1.18 -10.75 17.15
C GLY A 122 1.56 -9.78 18.26
N GLU A 123 1.20 -10.05 19.51
CA GLU A 123 1.45 -9.14 20.64
C GLU A 123 2.94 -8.96 20.94
N ARG A 124 3.73 -10.03 20.86
CA ARG A 124 5.20 -9.93 21.01
C ARG A 124 5.84 -9.16 19.86
N TYR A 125 5.35 -9.37 18.64
CA TYR A 125 5.79 -8.59 17.49
C TYR A 125 5.41 -7.11 17.62
N GLY A 126 4.18 -6.80 18.03
CA GLY A 126 3.72 -5.44 18.31
C GLY A 126 4.56 -4.76 19.41
N GLN A 127 4.90 -5.50 20.47
CA GLN A 127 5.81 -5.04 21.52
C GLN A 127 7.18 -4.66 20.95
N ALA A 128 7.76 -5.52 20.12
CA ALA A 128 9.05 -5.26 19.50
C ALA A 128 9.02 -4.02 18.58
N LEU A 129 7.96 -3.86 17.78
CA LEU A 129 7.79 -2.65 16.96
C LEU A 129 7.65 -1.38 17.82
N ALA A 130 6.90 -1.44 18.92
CA ALA A 130 6.77 -0.31 19.85
C ALA A 130 8.11 0.04 20.51
N LEU A 131 8.90 -0.95 20.90
CA LEU A 131 10.25 -0.76 21.43
C LEU A 131 11.18 -0.10 20.41
N MET A 132 11.11 -0.52 19.13
CA MET A 132 11.87 0.12 18.06
C MET A 132 11.48 1.59 17.85
N SER A 133 10.19 1.92 17.94
CA SER A 133 9.71 3.31 17.86
C SER A 133 10.16 4.15 19.06
N GLY A 134 10.29 3.54 20.24
CA GLY A 134 10.78 4.17 21.48
C GLY A 134 12.30 4.15 21.66
N ASN A 135 13.09 3.96 20.59
CA ASN A 135 14.57 3.91 20.62
C ASN A 135 15.17 2.80 21.51
N ARG A 136 14.42 1.73 21.77
CA ARG A 136 14.83 0.55 22.57
C ARG A 136 15.05 -0.66 21.67
N ALA A 137 15.84 -0.47 20.61
CA ALA A 137 15.99 -1.44 19.53
C ALA A 137 16.65 -2.76 19.98
N ASP A 138 17.61 -2.74 20.90
CA ASP A 138 18.22 -3.95 21.46
C ASP A 138 17.20 -4.87 22.15
N GLU A 139 16.23 -4.28 22.85
CA GLU A 139 15.16 -5.06 23.49
C GLU A 139 14.24 -5.70 22.45
N ALA A 140 13.97 -4.99 21.35
CA ALA A 140 13.22 -5.53 20.23
C ALA A 140 13.95 -6.70 19.57
N VAL A 141 15.28 -6.63 19.38
CA VAL A 141 16.09 -7.75 18.86
C VAL A 141 15.95 -9.00 19.73
N ARG A 142 16.04 -8.86 21.06
CA ARG A 142 15.88 -9.99 22.00
C ARG A 142 14.51 -10.66 21.91
N ILE A 143 13.46 -9.91 21.56
CA ILE A 143 12.11 -10.45 21.35
C ILE A 143 12.00 -11.10 19.96
N LEU A 144 12.52 -10.46 18.92
CA LEU A 144 12.32 -10.88 17.53
C LEU A 144 13.19 -12.07 17.13
N ALA A 145 14.41 -12.20 17.65
CA ALA A 145 15.32 -13.29 17.32
C ALA A 145 14.71 -14.69 17.57
N PRO A 146 14.17 -15.01 18.76
CA PRO A 146 13.51 -16.31 18.98
C PRO A 146 12.20 -16.45 18.19
N LEU A 147 11.47 -15.36 17.93
CA LEU A 147 10.23 -15.40 17.13
C LEU A 147 10.52 -15.80 15.68
N VAL A 148 11.59 -15.28 15.08
CA VAL A 148 12.02 -15.65 13.73
C VAL A 148 12.36 -17.14 13.67
N GLN A 149 13.11 -17.66 14.64
CA GLN A 149 13.47 -19.09 14.71
C GLN A 149 12.25 -20.01 14.83
N GLN A 150 11.22 -19.59 15.56
CA GLN A 150 9.99 -20.38 15.73
C GLN A 150 9.04 -20.29 14.53
N HIS A 151 9.17 -19.23 13.72
CA HIS A 151 8.22 -18.89 12.66
C HIS A 151 8.94 -18.40 11.40
N GLU A 152 9.89 -19.21 10.90
CA GLU A 152 10.77 -18.85 9.78
C GLU A 152 10.01 -18.47 8.50
N GLY A 153 8.79 -19.00 8.30
CA GLY A 153 7.94 -18.68 7.16
C GLY A 153 7.28 -17.30 7.20
N LEU A 154 7.39 -16.54 8.30
CA LEU A 154 6.75 -15.23 8.42
C LEU A 154 7.70 -14.10 8.04
N THR A 155 7.58 -13.64 6.80
CA THR A 155 8.40 -12.56 6.22
C THR A 155 8.46 -11.30 7.10
N LEU A 156 7.35 -10.91 7.74
CA LEU A 156 7.28 -9.72 8.60
C LEU A 156 8.22 -9.80 9.80
N LEU A 157 8.48 -11.00 10.34
CA LEU A 157 9.39 -11.17 11.47
C LEU A 157 10.84 -10.96 11.07
N HIS A 158 11.25 -11.49 9.93
CA HIS A 158 12.59 -11.29 9.38
C HIS A 158 12.87 -9.81 9.10
N VAL A 159 11.92 -9.13 8.45
CA VAL A 159 12.03 -7.68 8.19
C VAL A 159 12.13 -6.90 9.50
N ALA A 160 11.27 -7.19 10.48
CA ALA A 160 11.33 -6.49 11.76
C ALA A 160 12.63 -6.76 12.53
N LEU A 161 13.13 -8.00 12.55
CA LEU A 161 14.39 -8.35 13.21
C LEU A 161 15.55 -7.58 12.59
N ALA A 162 15.67 -7.59 11.26
CA ALA A 162 16.74 -6.90 10.57
C ALA A 162 16.67 -5.38 10.77
N GLN A 163 15.46 -4.79 10.74
CA GLN A 163 15.27 -3.37 11.06
C GLN A 163 15.61 -3.05 12.53
N ALA A 164 15.30 -3.94 13.47
CA ALA A 164 15.66 -3.78 14.89
C ALA A 164 17.19 -3.81 15.07
N GLN A 165 17.87 -4.76 14.43
CA GLN A 165 19.34 -4.85 14.42
C GLN A 165 19.97 -3.59 13.83
N ALA A 166 19.47 -3.11 12.69
CA ALA A 166 19.98 -1.88 12.07
C ALA A 166 19.81 -0.66 13.00
N LYS A 167 18.63 -0.53 13.64
CA LYS A 167 18.37 0.56 14.61
C LYS A 167 19.20 0.44 15.89
N ALA A 168 19.58 -0.76 16.30
CA ALA A 168 20.48 -1.01 17.42
C ALA A 168 21.96 -0.74 17.07
N GLY A 169 22.27 -0.46 15.80
CA GLY A 169 23.66 -0.29 15.33
C GLY A 169 24.35 -1.60 14.97
N HIS A 170 23.65 -2.73 15.01
CA HIS A 170 24.15 -4.05 14.60
C HIS A 170 24.05 -4.23 13.08
N THR A 171 24.66 -3.31 12.31
CA THR A 171 24.52 -3.23 10.85
C THR A 171 24.91 -4.53 10.15
N SER A 172 26.02 -5.16 10.55
CA SER A 172 26.47 -6.42 9.95
C SER A 172 25.46 -7.55 10.13
N GLU A 173 24.85 -7.65 11.31
CA GLU A 173 23.79 -8.63 11.58
C GLU A 173 22.53 -8.32 10.79
N ALA A 174 22.12 -7.05 10.72
CA ALA A 174 20.96 -6.64 9.95
C ALA A 174 21.09 -7.03 8.46
N LEU A 175 22.26 -6.77 7.87
CA LEU A 175 22.55 -7.15 6.47
C LEU A 175 22.57 -8.68 6.28
N ALA A 176 23.02 -9.44 7.28
CA ALA A 176 22.98 -10.90 7.24
C ALA A 176 21.55 -11.44 7.33
N THR A 177 20.74 -10.91 8.25
CA THR A 177 19.31 -11.27 8.39
C THR A 177 18.54 -10.93 7.12
N PHE A 178 18.75 -9.76 6.52
CA PHE A 178 18.10 -9.41 5.26
C PHE A 178 18.52 -10.30 4.09
N ARG A 179 19.81 -10.64 3.99
CA ARG A 179 20.31 -11.57 2.96
C ARG A 179 19.59 -12.92 3.07
N HIS A 180 19.52 -13.47 4.27
CA HIS A 180 18.82 -14.72 4.52
C HIS A 180 17.31 -14.60 4.21
N ALA A 181 16.67 -13.50 4.60
CA ALA A 181 15.28 -13.25 4.25
C ALA A 181 15.05 -13.19 2.73
N GLN A 182 15.99 -12.62 1.97
CA GLN A 182 15.92 -12.57 0.51
C GLN A 182 16.06 -13.96 -0.14
N GLU A 183 16.86 -14.86 0.45
CA GLU A 183 16.97 -16.26 0.02
C GLU A 183 15.66 -17.03 0.24
N LEU A 184 15.00 -16.80 1.39
CA LEU A 184 13.71 -17.42 1.72
C LEU A 184 12.53 -16.82 0.92
N PHE A 185 12.58 -15.52 0.65
CA PHE A 185 11.50 -14.76 0.02
C PHE A 185 12.01 -13.97 -1.19
N PRO A 186 12.42 -14.66 -2.27
CA PRO A 186 12.98 -13.99 -3.45
C PRO A 186 11.98 -12.99 -4.04
N ARG A 187 12.47 -11.78 -4.37
CA ARG A 187 11.67 -10.68 -4.94
C ARG A 187 10.46 -10.25 -4.09
N ASN A 188 10.47 -10.55 -2.80
CA ASN A 188 9.47 -10.03 -1.88
C ASN A 188 9.67 -8.53 -1.65
N VAL A 189 8.71 -7.72 -2.10
CA VAL A 189 8.79 -6.25 -2.07
C VAL A 189 9.19 -5.69 -0.69
N PRO A 190 8.51 -6.02 0.43
CA PRO A 190 8.93 -5.57 1.76
C PRO A 190 10.37 -5.91 2.13
N VAL A 191 10.86 -7.11 1.83
CA VAL A 191 12.24 -7.53 2.14
C VAL A 191 13.23 -6.73 1.31
N THR A 192 13.05 -6.72 -0.01
CA THR A 192 13.97 -6.03 -0.94
C THR A 192 14.07 -4.54 -0.65
N VAL A 193 12.94 -3.86 -0.44
CA VAL A 193 12.93 -2.42 -0.16
C VAL A 193 13.66 -2.12 1.15
N ARG A 194 13.37 -2.84 2.24
CA ARG A 194 14.03 -2.60 3.54
C ARG A 194 15.50 -3.01 3.53
N TYR A 195 15.86 -4.04 2.78
CA TYR A 195 17.25 -4.43 2.62
C TYR A 195 18.03 -3.36 1.85
N ALA A 196 17.49 -2.86 0.74
CA ALA A 196 18.10 -1.79 -0.04
C ALA A 196 18.29 -0.50 0.78
N GLU A 197 17.28 -0.07 1.56
CA GLU A 197 17.42 1.06 2.49
C GLU A 197 18.55 0.84 3.51
N THR A 198 18.70 -0.39 4.02
CA THR A 198 19.75 -0.74 4.97
C THR A 198 21.13 -0.77 4.32
N LEU A 199 21.24 -1.26 3.08
CA LEU A 199 22.46 -1.20 2.26
C LEU A 199 22.87 0.24 1.98
N MET A 200 21.91 1.10 1.62
CA MET A 200 22.14 2.54 1.44
C MET A 200 22.71 3.18 2.71
N ALA A 201 22.10 2.92 3.86
CA ALA A 201 22.57 3.43 5.15
C ALA A 201 23.95 2.88 5.55
N ALA A 202 24.28 1.66 5.10
CA ALA A 202 25.58 1.02 5.31
C ALA A 202 26.66 1.46 4.30
N GLY A 203 26.38 2.44 3.42
CA GLY A 203 27.35 2.91 2.43
C GLY A 203 27.55 1.95 1.26
N ARG A 204 26.56 1.10 0.96
CA ARG A 204 26.57 0.11 -0.13
C ARG A 204 25.48 0.41 -1.19
N PRO A 205 25.48 1.60 -1.82
CA PRO A 205 24.42 2.01 -2.73
C PRO A 205 24.39 1.22 -4.04
N ALA A 206 25.54 0.74 -4.53
CA ALA A 206 25.60 -0.10 -5.73
C ALA A 206 24.84 -1.42 -5.54
N ASP A 207 25.08 -2.12 -4.43
CA ASP A 207 24.35 -3.36 -4.09
C ASP A 207 22.84 -3.11 -3.93
N ALA A 208 22.48 -1.94 -3.35
CA ALA A 208 21.07 -1.55 -3.21
C ALA A 208 20.42 -1.33 -4.58
N HIS A 209 21.11 -0.64 -5.49
CA HIS A 209 20.63 -0.37 -6.86
C HIS A 209 20.46 -1.65 -7.65
N ASP A 210 21.44 -2.56 -7.65
CA ASP A 210 21.36 -3.84 -8.36
C ASP A 210 20.13 -4.66 -7.92
N MET A 211 19.89 -4.71 -6.61
CA MET A 211 18.76 -5.44 -6.05
C MET A 211 17.41 -4.80 -6.38
N LEU A 212 17.32 -3.47 -6.30
CA LEU A 212 16.12 -2.73 -6.66
C LEU A 212 15.85 -2.80 -8.16
N LEU A 213 16.88 -2.91 -9.00
CA LEU A 213 16.75 -3.11 -10.44
C LEU A 213 16.20 -4.50 -10.76
N ASP A 214 16.66 -5.57 -10.10
CA ASP A 214 16.01 -6.89 -10.25
C ASP A 214 14.53 -6.82 -9.85
N LEU A 215 14.19 -6.15 -8.74
CA LEU A 215 12.79 -5.98 -8.35
C LEU A 215 11.99 -5.19 -9.40
N PHE A 216 12.51 -4.05 -9.84
CA PHE A 216 11.87 -3.16 -10.83
C PHE A 216 11.55 -3.90 -12.14
N ASN A 217 12.43 -4.78 -12.59
CA ASN A 217 12.25 -5.53 -13.84
C ASN A 217 11.25 -6.69 -13.74
N ASN A 218 10.92 -7.15 -12.53
CA ASN A 218 10.12 -8.36 -12.33
C ASN A 218 8.79 -8.11 -11.60
N VAL A 219 8.65 -6.98 -10.91
CA VAL A 219 7.46 -6.60 -10.16
C VAL A 219 7.09 -5.17 -10.55
N PRO A 220 5.84 -4.89 -10.97
CA PRO A 220 5.40 -3.53 -11.28
C PRO A 220 5.67 -2.58 -10.09
N PRO A 221 6.52 -1.56 -10.28
CA PRO A 221 6.99 -0.74 -9.16
C PRO A 221 5.95 0.32 -8.79
N THR A 222 5.88 0.65 -7.50
CA THR A 222 5.15 1.85 -7.03
C THR A 222 6.00 3.11 -7.24
N PRO A 223 5.42 4.32 -7.29
CA PRO A 223 6.19 5.56 -7.40
C PRO A 223 7.30 5.68 -6.34
N ASP A 224 7.02 5.28 -5.10
CA ASP A 224 8.02 5.28 -4.03
C ASP A 224 9.19 4.31 -4.30
N GLN A 225 8.91 3.15 -4.88
CA GLN A 225 9.95 2.19 -5.27
C GLN A 225 10.79 2.72 -6.43
N ILE A 226 10.17 3.33 -7.44
CA ILE A 226 10.88 3.96 -8.55
C ILE A 226 11.83 5.04 -8.01
N ARG A 227 11.32 5.89 -7.12
CA ARG A 227 12.12 6.94 -6.48
C ARG A 227 13.27 6.36 -5.66
N LEU A 228 13.04 5.27 -4.92
CA LEU A 228 14.10 4.59 -4.17
C LEU A 228 15.18 4.03 -5.09
N THR A 229 14.82 3.42 -6.22
CA THR A 229 15.78 2.94 -7.23
C THR A 229 16.59 4.10 -7.82
N ALA A 230 15.95 5.24 -8.10
CA ALA A 230 16.63 6.45 -8.55
C ALA A 230 17.66 6.97 -7.54
N LEU A 231 17.28 7.00 -6.26
CA LEU A 231 18.17 7.41 -5.17
C LEU A 231 19.36 6.45 -5.00
N ALA A 232 19.12 5.14 -5.11
CA ALA A 232 20.18 4.15 -5.04
C ALA A 232 21.17 4.29 -6.20
N ALA A 233 20.67 4.41 -7.44
CA ALA A 233 21.52 4.65 -8.62
C ALA A 233 22.33 5.94 -8.49
N SER A 234 21.70 7.04 -8.02
CA SER A 234 22.38 8.31 -7.81
C SER A 234 23.50 8.19 -6.77
N ALA A 235 23.23 7.53 -5.63
CA ALA A 235 24.21 7.31 -4.58
C ALA A 235 25.35 6.36 -5.01
N ALA A 236 25.06 5.45 -5.96
CA ALA A 236 26.07 4.58 -6.59
C ALA A 236 26.92 5.31 -7.64
N GLY A 237 26.58 6.55 -7.99
CA GLY A 237 27.26 7.34 -9.01
C GLY A 237 26.80 7.07 -10.44
N ASP A 238 25.72 6.31 -10.64
CA ASP A 238 25.12 6.09 -11.96
C ASP A 238 24.06 7.16 -12.24
N ALA A 239 24.54 8.33 -12.69
CA ALA A 239 23.67 9.46 -13.04
C ALA A 239 22.70 9.13 -14.18
N GLY A 240 23.11 8.30 -15.15
CA GLY A 240 22.27 7.93 -16.29
C GLY A 240 21.05 7.13 -15.85
N ASP A 241 21.27 6.08 -15.06
CA ASP A 241 20.19 5.29 -14.47
C ASP A 241 19.33 6.13 -13.52
N ALA A 242 19.94 6.99 -12.70
CA ALA A 242 19.19 7.87 -11.79
C ALA A 242 18.20 8.77 -12.53
N TYR A 243 18.63 9.46 -13.59
CA TYR A 243 17.75 10.28 -14.42
C TYR A 243 16.69 9.45 -15.15
N PHE A 244 17.04 8.24 -15.61
CA PHE A 244 16.08 7.34 -16.22
C PHE A 244 14.95 6.97 -15.27
N TYR A 245 15.27 6.52 -14.04
CA TYR A 245 14.25 6.18 -13.05
C TYR A 245 13.45 7.42 -12.60
N MET A 246 14.06 8.60 -12.53
CA MET A 246 13.30 9.82 -12.31
C MET A 246 12.34 10.12 -13.47
N GLY A 247 12.70 9.80 -14.71
CA GLY A 247 11.77 9.82 -15.85
C GLY A 247 10.56 8.90 -15.62
N GLU A 248 10.81 7.64 -15.23
CA GLU A 248 9.74 6.68 -14.90
C GLU A 248 8.85 7.15 -13.75
N TYR A 249 9.42 7.80 -12.74
CA TYR A 249 8.68 8.38 -11.63
C TYR A 249 7.71 9.47 -12.11
N GLN A 250 8.16 10.34 -13.02
CA GLN A 250 7.29 11.38 -13.59
C GLN A 250 6.21 10.81 -14.49
N ILE A 251 6.50 9.73 -15.23
CA ILE A 251 5.49 9.00 -16.00
C ILE A 251 4.42 8.44 -15.06
N ALA A 252 4.82 7.81 -13.95
CA ALA A 252 3.90 7.29 -12.95
C ALA A 252 3.06 8.40 -12.28
N GLY A 253 3.61 9.61 -12.16
CA GLY A 253 2.90 10.80 -11.69
C GLY A 253 2.05 11.52 -12.75
N GLY A 254 2.17 11.13 -14.03
CA GLY A 254 1.44 11.73 -15.14
C GLY A 254 2.09 12.98 -15.78
N ASP A 255 3.26 13.41 -15.32
CA ASP A 255 3.99 14.53 -15.92
C ASP A 255 4.95 14.05 -17.02
N LEU A 256 4.38 13.82 -18.20
CA LEU A 256 5.12 13.35 -19.36
C LEU A 256 6.11 14.37 -19.92
N ALA A 257 5.88 15.67 -19.70
CA ALA A 257 6.79 16.72 -20.15
C ALA A 257 8.07 16.69 -19.32
N LEU A 258 7.93 16.60 -18.00
CA LEU A 258 9.07 16.46 -17.09
C LEU A 258 9.77 15.11 -17.28
N ALA A 259 9.01 14.03 -17.54
CA ALA A 259 9.58 12.72 -17.88
C ALA A 259 10.52 12.80 -19.09
N ALA A 260 10.09 13.46 -20.18
CA ALA A 260 10.91 13.63 -21.37
C ALA A 260 12.21 14.41 -21.06
N GLN A 261 12.16 15.43 -20.21
CA GLN A 261 13.35 16.17 -19.78
C GLN A 261 14.32 15.28 -18.99
N GLN A 262 13.82 14.47 -18.05
CA GLN A 262 14.64 13.52 -17.29
C GLN A 262 15.31 12.49 -18.20
N LEU A 263 14.59 11.93 -19.17
CA LEU A 263 15.15 10.97 -20.13
C LEU A 263 16.20 11.59 -21.06
N GLN A 264 16.07 12.88 -21.40
CA GLN A 264 17.12 13.62 -22.11
C GLN A 264 18.38 13.79 -21.26
N LEU A 265 18.24 14.09 -19.96
CA LEU A 265 19.38 14.15 -19.03
C LEU A 265 20.05 12.78 -18.86
N ALA A 266 19.26 11.70 -18.83
CA ALA A 266 19.78 10.33 -18.82
C ALA A 266 20.64 10.04 -20.07
N LEU A 267 20.19 10.44 -21.26
CA LEU A 267 20.95 10.30 -22.52
C LEU A 267 22.20 11.17 -22.59
N ALA A 268 22.17 12.34 -21.94
CA ALA A 268 23.31 13.25 -21.88
C ALA A 268 24.33 12.86 -20.81
N SER A 269 24.02 11.88 -19.95
CA SER A 269 24.90 11.46 -18.87
C SER A 269 26.18 10.81 -19.40
N PRO A 270 27.34 11.09 -18.78
CA PRO A 270 28.60 10.48 -19.18
C PRO A 270 28.61 8.98 -18.89
N ASN A 271 29.43 8.22 -19.60
CA ASN A 271 29.69 6.79 -19.37
C ASN A 271 28.49 5.85 -19.47
N ILE A 272 27.38 6.27 -20.09
CA ILE A 272 26.26 5.37 -20.38
C ILE A 272 26.66 4.31 -21.40
N SER A 273 26.30 3.05 -21.13
CA SER A 273 26.52 1.93 -22.04
C SER A 273 25.65 2.03 -23.30
N SER A 274 25.99 1.27 -24.34
CA SER A 274 25.18 1.19 -25.56
C SER A 274 23.75 0.70 -25.27
N ILE A 275 23.61 -0.25 -24.35
CA ILE A 275 22.32 -0.81 -23.91
C ILE A 275 21.50 0.25 -23.17
N GLN A 276 22.11 0.96 -22.20
CA GLN A 276 21.45 2.07 -21.50
C GLN A 276 20.99 3.16 -22.47
N ARG A 277 21.85 3.55 -23.42
CA ARG A 277 21.49 4.55 -24.43
C ARG A 277 20.28 4.13 -25.26
N GLN A 278 20.25 2.88 -25.74
CA GLN A 278 19.11 2.34 -26.49
C GLN A 278 17.84 2.34 -25.65
N ARG A 279 17.91 1.89 -24.39
CA ARG A 279 16.80 1.88 -23.44
C ARG A 279 16.23 3.29 -23.22
N TYR A 280 17.09 4.27 -22.95
CA TYR A 280 16.67 5.65 -22.67
C TYR A 280 16.07 6.31 -23.90
N GLN A 281 16.67 6.08 -25.07
CA GLN A 281 16.18 6.62 -26.33
C GLN A 281 14.79 6.05 -26.67
N ALA A 282 14.63 4.73 -26.59
CA ALA A 282 13.35 4.08 -26.86
C ALA A 282 12.25 4.63 -25.95
N ARG A 283 12.54 4.80 -24.66
CA ARG A 283 11.58 5.34 -23.70
C ARG A 283 11.24 6.81 -23.95
N LEU A 284 12.24 7.63 -24.31
CA LEU A 284 12.02 9.04 -24.66
C LEU A 284 11.13 9.18 -25.90
N ASP A 285 11.34 8.33 -26.90
CA ASP A 285 10.55 8.34 -28.13
C ASP A 285 9.10 7.94 -27.87
N GLU A 286 8.86 6.93 -27.03
CA GLU A 286 7.52 6.54 -26.57
C GLU A 286 6.78 7.71 -25.88
N VAL A 287 7.44 8.38 -24.93
CA VAL A 287 6.86 9.53 -24.22
C VAL A 287 6.52 10.68 -25.19
N ARG A 288 7.41 10.97 -26.15
CA ARG A 288 7.20 12.03 -27.15
C ARG A 288 6.06 11.70 -28.10
N GLU A 289 5.96 10.45 -28.53
CA GLU A 289 4.86 10.00 -29.39
C GLU A 289 3.51 10.15 -28.67
N TYR A 290 3.45 9.76 -27.40
CA TYR A 290 2.23 9.92 -26.59
C TYR A 290 1.83 11.39 -26.43
N LEU A 291 2.79 12.27 -26.11
CA LEU A 291 2.56 13.72 -26.02
C LEU A 291 2.04 14.31 -27.33
N ALA A 292 2.62 13.91 -28.47
CA ALA A 292 2.18 14.36 -29.79
C ALA A 292 0.75 13.89 -30.12
N SER A 293 0.41 12.64 -29.79
CA SER A 293 -0.92 12.08 -30.01
C SER A 293 -1.99 12.77 -29.14
N THR A 294 -1.67 13.06 -27.89
CA THR A 294 -2.57 13.75 -26.94
C THR A 294 -2.84 15.19 -27.38
N ARG A 295 -1.80 15.89 -27.87
CA ARG A 295 -1.94 17.25 -28.43
C ARG A 295 -2.85 17.25 -29.65
N LYS A 296 -2.70 16.30 -30.57
CA LYS A 296 -3.58 16.17 -31.75
C LYS A 296 -5.05 15.94 -31.34
N ARG A 297 -5.31 15.07 -30.36
CA ARG A 297 -6.67 14.80 -29.84
C ARG A 297 -7.34 16.03 -29.21
N ARG A 298 -6.59 16.84 -28.44
CA ARG A 298 -7.12 18.09 -27.88
C ARG A 298 -7.49 19.10 -28.97
N VAL A 299 -6.61 19.30 -29.95
CA VAL A 299 -6.87 20.20 -31.08
C VAL A 299 -8.10 19.77 -31.90
N THR A 300 -8.31 18.47 -32.10
CA THR A 300 -9.50 17.95 -32.81
C THR A 300 -10.79 18.07 -31.99
N ALA A 301 -10.71 18.03 -30.66
CA ALA A 301 -11.86 18.19 -29.77
C ALA A 301 -12.28 19.67 -29.64
N GLU A 302 -11.31 20.59 -29.60
CA GLU A 302 -11.56 22.03 -29.50
C GLU A 302 -11.96 22.68 -30.85
N GLY A 303 -11.58 22.07 -31.98
CA GLY A 303 -11.95 22.54 -33.32
C GLY A 303 -13.33 22.07 -33.83
N GLY A 304 -14.15 21.42 -32.99
CA GLY A 304 -15.36 20.70 -33.38
C GLY A 304 -16.71 21.37 -33.10
N GLU A 305 -16.77 22.58 -32.53
CA GLU A 305 -18.04 23.31 -32.38
C GLU A 305 -18.26 24.29 -33.55
N PRO A 306 -19.27 24.10 -34.41
CA PRO A 306 -19.68 25.13 -35.34
C PRO A 306 -20.49 26.19 -34.59
N GLN A 307 -19.98 27.42 -34.55
CA GLN A 307 -20.78 28.61 -34.24
C GLN A 307 -21.99 28.65 -35.19
N GLY A 308 -23.16 28.31 -34.67
CA GLY A 308 -24.43 28.44 -35.37
C GLY A 308 -24.71 29.91 -35.66
N GLN A 309 -24.40 30.34 -36.87
CA GLN A 309 -24.87 31.60 -37.44
C GLN A 309 -26.39 31.52 -37.55
N HIS A 310 -27.10 32.35 -36.78
CA HIS A 310 -28.51 32.64 -37.00
C HIS A 310 -28.69 33.36 -38.35
N PRO A 311 -29.47 32.84 -39.31
CA PRO A 311 -29.94 33.65 -40.43
C PRO A 311 -31.27 34.30 -40.07
N SER A 312 -31.27 35.63 -40.06
CA SER A 312 -32.47 36.47 -40.02
C SER A 312 -33.24 36.35 -41.34
N GLY A 313 -34.29 35.52 -41.33
CA GLY A 313 -35.21 35.35 -42.45
C GLY A 313 -36.48 36.18 -42.31
N ARG A 314 -36.48 37.42 -42.82
CA ARG A 314 -37.70 38.16 -43.20
C ARG A 314 -38.40 37.42 -44.35
N ARG A 315 -39.67 37.06 -44.19
CA ARG A 315 -40.66 37.04 -45.27
C ARG A 315 -42.04 37.37 -44.72
N GLY A 316 -42.64 38.42 -45.27
CA GLY A 316 -44.04 38.75 -45.05
C GLY A 316 -44.96 38.09 -46.09
N GLY A 317 -46.25 38.04 -45.74
CA GLY A 317 -47.37 38.25 -46.65
C GLY A 317 -48.00 37.01 -47.27
N GLY A 318 -49.23 36.69 -46.84
CA GLY A 318 -50.16 35.91 -47.66
C GLY A 318 -51.30 35.19 -46.91
N ARG A 319 -52.19 35.92 -46.26
CA ARG A 319 -53.63 36.03 -46.58
C ARG A 319 -54.28 37.11 -45.72
#